data_AF-A0A6S7HH45-F1
#
_entry.id   AF-A0A6S7HH45-F1
#
_cell.length_a   1.000
_cell.length_b   1.000
_cell.length_c   1.000
_cell.angle_alpha   90.00
_cell.angle_beta   90.00
_cell.angle_gamma   90.00
#
_symmetry.space_group_name_H-M   'P 1'
#
loop_
_entity.id
_entity.type
_entity.pdbx_description
1 polymer ?
#
loop_
_entity_poly.entity_id
_entity_poly.type
_entity_poly.pdbx_seq_one_letter_code
_entity_poly.pdbx_strand_id
1 'polypeptide(L)'
;MAGNVNNDGCSVLVISPLKSIISDQISYLQSINNTAVEMSNKTFVDIVRSPPQFIYATADQVIDQKFMKEIKSMTSILHHSIVAVVMDESHTVETWGAKRAVSESDKHELQSALEELQNTLTKNPDRSAFGTTFSQGFSSELISDVIQYSNRIFSLEDILTHTPVFNLHHAIQIFEITAEMFDDIDEYHLTNNAPNLENLGFSYTCIDELLNVDYDSSNVETLPDPDL
;
A
#
# COMPACT_ATOMS: atom_id res chain seq x y z
N MET A 1 -13.70 -34.80 -40.08
CA MET A 1 -14.06 -33.38 -40.22
C MET A 1 -13.69 -32.73 -38.90
N ALA A 2 -12.48 -32.19 -38.83
CA ALA A 2 -11.92 -31.63 -37.60
C ALA A 2 -12.53 -30.25 -37.37
N GLY A 3 -13.43 -30.15 -36.39
CA GLY A 3 -13.94 -28.87 -35.92
C GLY A 3 -12.86 -28.21 -35.07
N ASN A 4 -12.13 -27.29 -35.68
CA ASN A 4 -11.19 -26.41 -35.00
C ASN A 4 -12.03 -25.38 -34.21
N VAL A 5 -12.28 -25.65 -32.93
CA VAL A 5 -12.82 -24.66 -32.01
C VAL A 5 -11.61 -24.09 -31.28
N ASN A 6 -11.15 -22.92 -31.71
CA ASN A 6 -10.29 -22.07 -30.88
C ASN A 6 -11.13 -21.68 -29.66
N ASN A 7 -11.06 -22.48 -28.60
CA ASN A 7 -11.63 -22.10 -27.33
C ASN A 7 -10.45 -21.54 -26.52
N ASP A 8 -10.18 -20.25 -26.69
CA ASP A 8 -9.45 -19.50 -25.67
C ASP A 8 -10.35 -19.56 -24.43
N GLY A 9 -10.17 -20.62 -23.65
CA GLY A 9 -11.09 -21.00 -22.58
C GLY A 9 -11.18 -19.86 -21.60
N CYS A 10 -12.39 -19.35 -21.37
CA CYS A 10 -12.64 -18.27 -20.43
C CYS A 10 -13.00 -18.89 -19.07
N SER A 11 -12.15 -18.66 -18.08
CA SER A 11 -12.29 -19.12 -16.69
C SER A 11 -12.52 -17.94 -15.75
N VAL A 12 -13.48 -18.11 -14.86
CA VAL A 12 -13.71 -17.22 -13.71
C VAL A 12 -13.24 -17.94 -12.45
N LEU A 13 -12.30 -17.33 -11.73
CA LEU A 13 -11.86 -17.81 -10.42
C LEU A 13 -12.79 -17.21 -9.35
N VAL A 14 -13.49 -18.07 -8.61
CA VAL A 14 -14.37 -17.68 -7.49
C VAL A 14 -13.70 -18.06 -6.19
N ILE A 15 -13.39 -17.06 -5.36
CA ILE A 15 -12.79 -17.23 -4.04
C ILE A 15 -13.91 -17.16 -3.01
N SER A 16 -14.25 -18.27 -2.36
CA SER A 16 -15.37 -18.36 -1.40
C SER A 16 -14.93 -18.95 -0.05
N PRO A 17 -15.32 -18.36 1.09
CA PRO A 17 -14.93 -18.85 2.40
C PRO A 17 -15.72 -20.09 2.85
N LEU A 18 -16.94 -20.30 2.33
CA LEU A 18 -17.84 -21.34 2.80
C LEU A 18 -17.89 -22.53 1.86
N LYS A 19 -17.09 -23.56 2.12
CA LYS A 19 -17.12 -24.82 1.37
C LYS A 19 -18.51 -25.48 1.31
N SER A 20 -19.34 -25.24 2.32
CA SER A 20 -20.71 -25.75 2.39
C SER A 20 -21.63 -25.21 1.30
N ILE A 21 -21.35 -24.06 0.69
CA ILE A 21 -22.16 -23.49 -0.40
C ILE A 21 -21.56 -23.76 -1.79
N ILE A 22 -20.25 -24.02 -1.86
CA ILE A 22 -19.53 -24.27 -3.12
C ILE A 22 -20.13 -25.46 -3.88
N SER A 23 -20.45 -26.57 -3.19
CA SER A 23 -21.01 -27.76 -3.83
C SER A 23 -22.37 -27.49 -4.49
N ASP A 24 -23.20 -26.68 -3.87
CA ASP A 24 -24.54 -26.35 -4.35
C ASP A 24 -24.45 -25.44 -5.57
N GLN A 25 -23.56 -24.44 -5.53
CA GLN A 25 -23.31 -23.55 -6.67
C GLN A 25 -22.72 -24.29 -7.87
N ILE A 26 -21.78 -25.21 -7.65
CA ILE A 26 -21.23 -26.06 -8.70
C ILE A 26 -22.33 -26.93 -9.32
N SER A 27 -23.16 -27.57 -8.49
CA SER A 27 -24.27 -28.41 -8.97
C SER A 27 -25.26 -27.61 -9.82
N TYR A 28 -25.57 -26.39 -9.40
CA TYR A 28 -26.41 -25.47 -10.18
C TYR A 28 -25.77 -25.10 -11.52
N LEU A 29 -24.50 -24.69 -11.54
CA LEU A 29 -23.78 -24.32 -12.77
C LEU A 29 -23.72 -25.49 -13.77
N GLN A 30 -23.47 -26.70 -13.27
CA GLN A 30 -23.46 -27.91 -14.09
C GLN A 30 -24.84 -28.23 -14.66
N SER A 31 -25.93 -27.96 -13.91
CA SER A 31 -27.31 -28.16 -14.39
C SER A 31 -27.67 -27.26 -15.58
N ILE A 32 -26.99 -26.12 -15.74
CA ILE A 32 -27.16 -25.18 -16.85
C ILE A 32 -26.05 -25.30 -17.91
N ASN A 33 -25.40 -26.47 -18.00
CA ASN A 33 -24.34 -26.81 -18.97
C ASN A 33 -23.04 -26.00 -18.84
N ASN A 34 -22.76 -25.39 -17.68
CA ASN A 34 -21.45 -24.79 -17.42
C ASN A 34 -20.49 -25.79 -16.78
N THR A 35 -19.21 -25.65 -17.11
CA THR A 35 -18.14 -26.41 -16.45
C THR A 35 -17.71 -25.68 -15.18
N ALA A 36 -17.90 -26.33 -14.02
CA ALA A 36 -17.54 -25.78 -12.72
C ALA A 36 -16.88 -26.85 -11.86
N VAL A 37 -15.77 -26.50 -11.20
CA VAL A 37 -14.96 -27.43 -10.39
C VAL A 37 -14.43 -26.73 -9.14
N GLU A 38 -14.49 -27.42 -8.00
CA GLU A 38 -13.80 -27.01 -6.77
C GLU A 38 -12.32 -27.41 -6.83
N MET A 39 -11.44 -26.48 -6.49
CA MET A 39 -10.01 -26.69 -6.41
C MET A 39 -9.68 -27.59 -5.22
N SER A 40 -8.90 -28.62 -5.48
CA SER A 40 -8.38 -29.55 -4.50
C SER A 40 -7.10 -30.18 -5.05
N ASN A 41 -6.35 -30.89 -4.20
CA ASN A 41 -5.16 -31.62 -4.65
C ASN A 41 -5.46 -32.64 -5.76
N LYS A 42 -6.69 -33.15 -5.84
CA LYS A 42 -7.11 -34.12 -6.88
C LYS A 42 -7.45 -33.44 -8.20
N THR A 43 -8.09 -32.28 -8.14
CA THR A 43 -8.59 -31.55 -9.31
C THR A 43 -7.57 -30.56 -9.89
N PHE A 44 -6.55 -30.17 -9.12
CA PHE A 44 -5.54 -29.18 -9.52
C PHE A 44 -4.87 -29.49 -10.87
N VAL A 45 -4.43 -30.74 -11.06
CA VAL A 45 -3.74 -31.15 -12.30
C VAL A 45 -4.66 -31.01 -13.51
N ASP A 46 -5.95 -31.33 -13.35
CA ASP A 46 -6.93 -31.23 -14.41
C ASP A 46 -7.28 -29.77 -14.70
N ILE A 47 -7.41 -28.93 -13.66
CA ILE A 47 -7.65 -27.49 -13.79
C ILE A 47 -6.51 -26.82 -14.57
N VAL A 48 -5.24 -27.14 -14.27
CA VAL A 48 -4.09 -26.53 -14.96
C VAL A 48 -4.01 -26.97 -16.42
N ARG A 49 -4.35 -28.23 -16.71
CA ARG A 49 -4.30 -28.79 -18.08
C ARG A 49 -5.47 -28.40 -18.96
N SER A 50 -6.68 -28.33 -18.37
CA SER A 50 -7.92 -28.00 -19.06
C SER A 50 -8.82 -27.17 -18.15
N PRO A 51 -8.57 -25.86 -18.03
CA PRO A 51 -9.32 -24.99 -17.14
C PRO A 51 -10.83 -25.02 -17.43
N PRO A 52 -11.69 -25.20 -16.40
CA PRO A 52 -13.14 -25.08 -16.55
C PRO A 52 -13.58 -23.61 -16.63
N GLN A 53 -14.85 -23.36 -16.95
CA GLN A 53 -15.41 -22.01 -16.96
C GLN A 53 -15.47 -21.37 -15.56
N PHE A 54 -15.70 -22.16 -14.52
CA PHE A 54 -15.72 -21.70 -13.14
C PHE A 54 -14.80 -22.55 -12.26
N ILE A 55 -13.87 -21.88 -11.57
CA ILE A 55 -12.95 -22.51 -10.62
C ILE A 55 -13.30 -21.98 -9.24
N TYR A 56 -13.79 -22.83 -8.36
CA TYR A 56 -14.06 -22.46 -6.96
C TYR A 56 -12.87 -22.78 -6.09
N ALA A 57 -12.43 -21.83 -5.27
CA ALA A 57 -11.31 -22.01 -4.35
C ALA A 57 -11.54 -21.26 -3.04
N THR A 58 -10.87 -21.69 -1.98
CA THR A 58 -10.71 -20.91 -0.76
C THR A 58 -9.50 -20.00 -0.87
N ALA A 59 -9.43 -18.93 -0.05
CA ALA A 59 -8.30 -18.00 -0.05
C ALA A 59 -6.94 -18.71 0.15
N ASP A 60 -6.88 -19.67 1.08
CA ASP A 60 -5.67 -20.45 1.36
C ASP A 60 -5.17 -21.23 0.13
N GLN A 61 -6.09 -21.74 -0.69
CA GLN A 61 -5.74 -22.49 -1.90
C GLN A 61 -5.23 -21.59 -3.01
N VAL A 62 -5.71 -20.34 -3.08
CA VAL A 62 -5.26 -19.37 -4.07
C VAL A 62 -3.87 -18.83 -3.72
N ILE A 63 -3.59 -18.60 -2.44
CA ILE A 63 -2.29 -18.09 -1.97
C ILE A 63 -1.20 -19.17 -2.01
N ASP A 64 -1.57 -20.45 -2.14
CA ASP A 64 -0.61 -21.54 -2.30
C ASP A 64 0.37 -21.29 -3.46
N GLN A 65 1.65 -21.50 -3.18
CA GLN A 65 2.76 -21.23 -4.11
C GLN A 65 2.61 -21.99 -5.43
N LYS A 66 2.02 -23.19 -5.43
CA LYS A 66 1.84 -23.98 -6.65
C LYS A 66 0.81 -23.34 -7.56
N PHE A 67 -0.31 -22.87 -7.02
CA PHE A 67 -1.35 -22.21 -7.80
C PHE A 67 -0.90 -20.83 -8.27
N MET A 68 -0.29 -20.03 -7.38
CA MET A 68 0.25 -18.71 -7.76
C MET A 68 1.31 -18.81 -8.86
N LYS A 69 2.13 -19.86 -8.86
CA LYS A 69 3.10 -20.09 -9.93
C LYS A 69 2.43 -20.31 -11.29
N GLU A 70 1.35 -21.08 -11.34
CA GLU A 70 0.60 -21.33 -12.58
C GLU A 70 -0.09 -20.05 -13.07
N ILE A 71 -0.73 -19.29 -12.16
CA ILE A 71 -1.36 -18.01 -12.51
C ILE A 71 -0.34 -16.96 -12.95
N LYS A 72 0.88 -16.94 -12.41
CA LYS A 72 1.91 -15.96 -12.81
C LYS A 72 2.70 -16.35 -14.05
N SER A 73 2.63 -17.62 -14.45
CA SER A 73 3.42 -18.14 -15.56
C SER A 73 2.76 -17.79 -16.90
N MET A 74 3.41 -16.92 -17.67
CA MET A 74 3.04 -16.58 -19.06
C MET A 74 3.10 -17.77 -20.04
N THR A 75 3.43 -18.97 -19.56
CA THR A 75 3.42 -20.21 -20.35
C THR A 75 2.32 -21.17 -19.92
N SER A 76 1.62 -20.89 -18.81
CA SER A 76 0.55 -21.73 -18.31
C SER A 76 -0.75 -21.49 -19.08
N ILE A 77 -1.47 -22.56 -19.39
CA ILE A 77 -2.81 -22.46 -20.01
C ILE A 77 -3.77 -21.77 -19.03
N LEU A 78 -3.63 -22.04 -17.74
CA LEU A 78 -4.42 -21.43 -16.68
C LEU A 78 -4.25 -19.91 -16.61
N HIS A 79 -3.02 -19.40 -16.82
CA HIS A 79 -2.77 -17.96 -16.84
C HIS A 79 -3.58 -17.24 -17.91
N HIS A 80 -3.60 -17.79 -19.12
CA HIS A 80 -4.32 -17.20 -20.25
C HIS A 80 -5.83 -17.42 -20.19
N SER A 81 -6.29 -18.42 -19.43
CA SER A 81 -7.72 -18.75 -19.34
C SER A 81 -8.45 -17.88 -18.32
N ILE A 82 -7.79 -17.41 -17.25
CA ILE A 82 -8.44 -16.62 -16.21
C ILE A 82 -8.69 -15.19 -16.72
N VAL A 83 -9.97 -14.82 -16.85
CA VAL A 83 -10.39 -13.48 -17.28
C VAL A 83 -10.93 -12.60 -16.15
N ALA A 84 -11.32 -13.22 -15.04
CA ALA A 84 -11.93 -12.55 -13.90
C ALA A 84 -11.70 -13.31 -12.60
N VAL A 85 -11.57 -12.57 -11.52
CA VAL A 85 -11.54 -13.08 -10.14
C VAL A 85 -12.73 -12.48 -9.39
N VAL A 86 -13.55 -13.34 -8.80
CA VAL A 86 -14.72 -12.99 -8.00
C VAL A 86 -14.41 -13.32 -6.55
N MET A 87 -14.49 -12.32 -5.69
CA MET A 87 -14.39 -12.48 -4.24
C MET A 87 -15.80 -12.64 -3.68
N ASP A 88 -16.17 -13.86 -3.33
CA ASP A 88 -17.39 -14.15 -2.59
C ASP A 88 -17.20 -13.77 -1.12
N GLU A 89 -18.29 -13.31 -0.48
CA GLU A 89 -18.26 -12.73 0.86
C GLU A 89 -17.12 -11.72 1.08
N SER A 90 -17.03 -10.70 0.22
CA SER A 90 -16.00 -9.66 0.29
C SER A 90 -15.89 -8.96 1.65
N HIS A 91 -16.93 -9.05 2.49
CA HIS A 91 -16.91 -8.56 3.87
C HIS A 91 -16.00 -9.39 4.80
N THR A 92 -15.61 -10.61 4.41
CA THR A 92 -14.63 -11.48 5.10
C THR A 92 -13.19 -11.13 4.77
N VAL A 93 -12.97 -10.24 3.80
CA VAL A 93 -11.68 -9.60 3.60
C VAL A 93 -11.49 -8.66 4.80
N GLU A 94 -10.95 -9.20 5.90
CA GLU A 94 -10.25 -8.35 6.86
C GLU A 94 -9.23 -7.57 6.04
N THR A 95 -9.28 -6.24 6.07
CA THR A 95 -8.41 -5.39 5.24
C THR A 95 -6.97 -5.91 5.35
N TRP A 96 -6.46 -6.57 4.28
CA TRP A 96 -5.12 -7.17 4.19
C TRP A 96 -4.04 -6.06 4.10
N GLY A 97 -4.19 -4.98 4.85
CA GLY A 97 -3.08 -4.12 5.20
C GLY A 97 -2.32 -4.79 6.32
N ALA A 98 -0.99 -4.83 6.21
CA ALA A 98 -0.16 -5.10 7.36
C ALA A 98 -0.68 -4.26 8.55
N LYS A 99 -0.79 -4.87 9.73
CA LYS A 99 -1.09 -4.14 10.95
C LYS A 99 0.04 -4.39 11.93
N ARG A 100 0.74 -3.32 12.32
CA ARG A 100 1.74 -3.39 13.39
C ARG A 100 1.01 -3.38 14.73
N ALA A 101 1.55 -4.12 15.71
CA ALA A 101 1.06 -4.03 17.08
C ALA A 101 1.59 -2.71 17.66
N VAL A 102 0.69 -1.80 18.02
CA VAL A 102 1.03 -0.51 18.63
C VAL A 102 0.47 -0.52 20.06
N SER A 103 1.36 -0.49 21.04
CA SER A 103 0.99 -0.37 22.45
C SER A 103 0.63 1.08 22.80
N GLU A 104 -0.03 1.29 23.95
CA GLU A 104 -0.36 2.65 24.41
C GLU A 104 0.90 3.47 24.72
N SER A 105 2.02 2.83 25.13
CA SER A 105 3.31 3.52 25.28
C SER A 105 3.84 4.00 23.93
N ASP A 106 3.78 3.17 22.89
CA ASP A 106 4.27 3.54 21.55
C ASP A 106 3.46 4.71 20.99
N LYS A 107 2.14 4.75 21.26
CA LYS A 107 1.29 5.90 20.88
C LYS A 107 1.73 7.19 21.57
N HIS A 108 2.09 7.11 22.85
CA HIS A 108 2.57 8.28 23.60
C HIS A 108 3.93 8.77 23.10
N GLU A 109 4.84 7.87 22.75
CA GLU A 109 6.14 8.21 22.18
C GLU A 109 5.98 8.86 20.80
N LEU A 110 5.13 8.28 19.94
CA LEU A 110 4.79 8.84 18.63
C LEU A 110 4.17 10.24 18.77
N GLN A 111 3.24 10.39 19.71
CA GLN A 111 2.61 11.67 20.01
C GLN A 111 3.65 12.72 20.40
N SER A 112 4.58 12.37 21.30
CA SER A 112 5.63 13.29 21.76
C SER A 112 6.52 13.73 20.60
N ALA A 113 6.92 12.82 19.71
CA ALA A 113 7.76 13.14 18.54
C ALA A 113 7.02 14.06 17.54
N LEU A 114 5.74 13.79 17.27
CA LEU A 114 4.94 14.61 16.37
C LEU A 114 4.63 16.01 16.95
N GLU A 115 4.40 16.11 18.26
CA GLU A 115 4.23 17.38 18.96
C GLU A 115 5.53 18.21 18.95
N GLU A 116 6.70 17.57 19.05
CA GLU A 116 8.00 18.25 18.91
C GLU A 116 8.20 18.82 17.50
N LEU A 117 7.87 18.05 16.46
CA LEU A 117 7.90 18.52 15.07
C LEU A 117 6.94 19.70 14.88
N GLN A 118 5.70 19.60 15.36
CA GLN A 118 4.71 20.68 15.30
C GLN A 118 5.22 21.96 15.97
N ASN A 119 5.80 21.83 17.16
CA ASN A 119 6.38 22.95 17.90
C ASN A 119 7.54 23.59 17.14
N THR A 120 8.37 22.80 16.46
CA THR A 120 9.50 23.28 15.65
C THR A 120 9.04 24.06 14.42
N LEU A 121 8.00 23.58 13.74
CA LEU A 121 7.37 24.24 12.60
C LEU A 121 6.65 25.54 13.00
N THR A 122 6.12 25.60 14.22
CA THR A 122 5.41 26.78 14.73
C THR A 122 6.38 27.86 15.25
N LYS A 123 7.56 27.47 15.74
CA LYS A 123 8.56 28.38 16.34
C LYS A 123 9.51 29.04 15.33
N ASN A 124 9.59 28.54 14.09
CA ASN A 124 10.45 29.09 13.02
C ASN A 124 9.63 29.68 11.87
N PRO A 125 9.05 30.88 12.02
CA PRO A 125 8.31 31.55 10.94
C PRO A 125 9.20 31.97 9.75
N ASP A 126 10.53 32.02 9.93
CA ASP A 126 11.48 32.63 8.99
C ASP A 126 12.05 31.67 7.92
N ARG A 127 11.62 30.41 7.85
CA ARG A 127 12.14 29.43 6.86
C ARG A 127 11.15 29.06 5.74
N SER A 128 10.00 29.72 5.66
CA SER A 128 9.03 29.48 4.59
C SER A 128 9.00 30.64 3.60
N ALA A 129 9.49 30.41 2.37
CA ALA A 129 9.41 31.38 1.27
C ALA A 129 7.96 31.72 0.84
N PHE A 130 6.99 30.98 1.37
CA PHE A 130 5.57 31.31 1.33
C PHE A 130 5.11 31.43 2.78
N GLY A 131 4.68 32.63 3.18
CA GLY A 131 4.43 33.00 4.59
C GLY A 131 3.52 32.04 5.38
N THR A 132 3.35 32.37 6.67
CA THR A 132 2.59 31.76 7.80
C THR A 132 1.38 30.83 7.56
N THR A 133 0.93 30.57 6.34
CA THR A 133 -0.14 29.62 5.98
C THR A 133 0.35 28.16 5.85
N PHE A 134 1.66 27.89 5.78
CA PHE A 134 2.17 26.52 5.61
C PHE A 134 2.11 25.67 6.90
N SER A 135 2.24 26.27 8.09
CA SER A 135 2.16 25.57 9.38
C SER A 135 0.73 25.26 9.83
N GLN A 136 -0.29 25.77 9.12
CA GLN A 136 -1.70 25.52 9.46
C GLN A 136 -2.15 24.07 9.15
N GLY A 137 -1.38 23.34 8.35
CA GLY A 137 -1.69 21.96 7.97
C GLY A 137 -1.21 20.89 8.95
N PHE A 138 -0.46 21.24 10.00
CA PHE A 138 0.04 20.28 11.00
C PHE A 138 -0.71 20.47 12.33
N SER A 139 -1.99 20.07 12.38
CA SER A 139 -2.86 20.31 13.52
C SER A 139 -2.82 19.19 14.57
N SER A 140 -3.34 19.44 15.78
CA SER A 140 -3.50 18.39 16.80
C SER A 140 -4.42 17.26 16.34
N GLU A 141 -5.41 17.56 15.50
CA GLU A 141 -6.29 16.57 14.89
C GLU A 141 -5.51 15.67 13.94
N LEU A 142 -4.60 16.24 13.13
CA LEU A 142 -3.71 15.44 12.28
C LEU A 142 -2.86 14.48 13.13
N ILE A 143 -2.27 14.97 14.22
CA ILE A 143 -1.48 14.13 15.14
C ILE A 143 -2.34 12.99 15.70
N SER A 144 -3.57 13.29 16.13
CA SER A 144 -4.52 12.29 16.62
C SER A 144 -4.85 11.24 15.56
N ASP A 145 -5.06 11.65 14.31
CA ASP A 145 -5.35 10.74 13.20
C ASP A 145 -4.14 9.85 12.88
N VAL A 146 -2.92 10.41 12.87
CA VAL A 146 -1.69 9.64 12.71
C VAL A 146 -1.54 8.60 13.82
N ILE A 147 -1.81 8.96 15.08
CA ILE A 147 -1.76 8.02 16.21
C ILE A 147 -2.83 6.93 16.06
N GLN A 148 -4.05 7.31 15.67
CA GLN A 148 -5.16 6.37 15.48
C GLN A 148 -4.87 5.34 14.38
N TYR A 149 -4.25 5.77 13.29
CA TYR A 149 -3.91 4.92 12.14
C TYR A 149 -2.45 4.45 12.12
N SER A 150 -1.67 4.71 13.18
CA SER A 150 -0.27 4.31 13.30
C SER A 150 -0.07 2.81 13.07
N ASN A 151 -1.05 2.00 13.43
CA ASN A 151 -1.02 0.56 13.19
C ASN A 151 -1.11 0.17 11.70
N ARG A 152 -1.43 1.10 10.79
CA ARG A 152 -1.67 0.88 9.35
C ARG A 152 -0.78 1.74 8.44
N ILE A 153 0.01 2.66 8.99
CA ILE A 153 0.91 3.51 8.20
C ILE A 153 2.18 2.71 7.88
N PHE A 154 2.38 2.25 6.64
CA PHE A 154 3.63 1.57 6.21
C PHE A 154 4.28 2.24 4.99
N SER A 155 3.62 3.25 4.45
CA SER A 155 4.05 4.00 3.27
C SER A 155 3.56 5.44 3.34
N LEU A 156 4.13 6.29 2.48
CA LEU A 156 3.64 7.65 2.28
C LEU A 156 2.19 7.69 1.77
N GLU A 157 1.79 6.70 0.96
CA GLU A 157 0.42 6.55 0.48
C GLU A 157 -0.56 6.31 1.64
N ASP A 158 -0.17 5.53 2.64
CA ASP A 158 -1.01 5.29 3.83
C ASP A 158 -1.28 6.58 4.59
N ILE A 159 -0.29 7.47 4.69
CA ILE A 159 -0.46 8.79 5.33
C ILE A 159 -1.43 9.65 4.52
N LEU A 160 -1.21 9.77 3.20
CA LEU A 160 -2.04 10.60 2.33
C LEU A 160 -3.49 10.10 2.22
N THR A 161 -3.72 8.80 2.46
CA THR A 161 -5.06 8.18 2.39
C THR A 161 -5.79 8.16 3.73
N HIS A 162 -5.09 7.99 4.85
CA HIS A 162 -5.71 7.83 6.17
C HIS A 162 -5.66 9.09 7.04
N THR A 163 -4.87 10.09 6.67
CA THR A 163 -4.70 11.32 7.44
C THR A 163 -4.95 12.55 6.58
N PRO A 164 -5.51 13.64 7.13
CA PRO A 164 -5.83 14.86 6.38
C PRO A 164 -4.59 15.72 6.11
N VAL A 165 -3.53 15.11 5.55
CA VAL A 165 -2.29 15.82 5.20
C VAL A 165 -2.41 16.40 3.80
N PHE A 166 -2.47 17.73 3.72
CA PHE A 166 -2.55 18.46 2.45
C PHE A 166 -1.18 18.90 1.91
N ASN A 167 -0.10 18.61 2.64
CA ASN A 167 1.27 18.97 2.27
C ASN A 167 2.17 17.74 2.26
N LEU A 168 2.75 17.46 1.10
CA LEU A 168 3.67 16.33 0.90
C LEU A 168 4.88 16.37 1.84
N HIS A 169 5.43 17.55 2.13
CA HIS A 169 6.55 17.71 3.06
C HIS A 169 6.18 17.24 4.47
N HIS A 170 4.99 17.59 4.95
CA HIS A 170 4.51 17.10 6.24
C HIS A 170 4.24 15.59 6.22
N ALA A 171 3.74 15.07 5.10
CA ALA A 171 3.53 13.62 4.95
C ALA A 171 4.85 12.85 5.03
N ILE A 172 5.91 13.37 4.40
CA ILE A 172 7.25 12.77 4.46
C ILE A 172 7.81 12.81 5.89
N GLN A 173 7.74 13.95 6.58
CA GLN A 173 8.24 14.04 7.96
C GLN A 173 7.49 13.12 8.94
N ILE A 174 6.17 12.99 8.78
CA ILE A 174 5.37 12.03 9.56
C ILE A 174 5.80 10.61 9.25
N PHE A 175 6.08 10.30 7.98
CA PHE A 175 6.53 8.99 7.56
C PHE A 175 7.89 8.63 8.14
N GLU A 176 8.85 9.56 8.10
CA GLU A 176 10.20 9.39 8.67
C GLU A 176 10.13 9.11 10.17
N ILE A 177 9.38 9.91 10.93
CA ILE A 177 9.19 9.71 12.38
C ILE A 177 8.55 8.34 12.65
N THR A 178 7.56 7.95 11.85
CA THR A 178 6.88 6.66 12.01
C THR A 178 7.82 5.49 11.68
N ALA A 179 8.61 5.60 10.61
CA ALA A 179 9.59 4.59 10.21
C ALA A 179 10.71 4.44 11.25
N GLU A 180 11.23 5.55 11.75
CA GLU A 180 12.26 5.56 12.80
C GLU A 180 11.74 4.96 14.11
N MET A 181 10.52 5.33 14.53
CA MET A 181 10.01 4.90 15.84
C MET A 181 9.75 3.38 15.90
N PHE A 182 9.29 2.79 14.82
CA PHE A 182 8.87 1.38 14.81
C PHE A 182 9.88 0.43 14.17
N ASP A 183 10.87 0.94 13.41
CA ASP A 183 11.95 0.18 12.77
C ASP A 183 11.45 -1.05 11.97
N ASP A 184 10.22 -0.97 11.47
CA ASP A 184 9.48 -2.04 10.79
C ASP A 184 9.18 -1.73 9.32
N ILE A 185 9.76 -0.63 8.82
CA ILE A 185 9.65 -0.16 7.44
C ILE A 185 11.03 -0.25 6.81
N ASP A 186 11.21 -1.18 5.85
CA ASP A 186 12.47 -1.30 5.11
C ASP A 186 12.81 0.02 4.39
N GLU A 187 14.09 0.43 4.42
CA GLU A 187 14.60 1.65 3.78
C GLU A 187 14.20 1.76 2.29
N TYR A 188 13.92 0.63 1.63
CA TYR A 188 13.40 0.55 0.26
C TYR A 188 12.01 1.20 0.06
N HIS A 189 11.19 1.27 1.11
CA HIS A 189 9.87 1.94 1.09
C HIS A 189 9.98 3.47 1.18
N LEU A 190 11.11 4.01 1.65
CA LEU A 190 11.40 5.45 1.63
C LEU A 190 11.68 5.96 0.21
N THR A 191 12.23 5.11 -0.66
CA THR A 191 12.73 5.53 -1.97
C THR A 191 11.84 5.13 -3.16
N ASN A 192 11.12 4.00 -3.10
CA ASN A 192 10.50 3.38 -4.30
C ASN A 192 8.97 3.28 -4.32
N ASN A 193 8.25 3.69 -3.27
CA ASN A 193 6.78 3.72 -3.25
C ASN A 193 6.21 5.15 -3.20
N ALA A 194 6.99 6.14 -3.60
CA ALA A 194 6.42 7.44 -3.99
C ALA A 194 5.58 7.23 -5.26
N PRO A 195 4.27 7.53 -5.27
CA PRO A 195 3.45 7.43 -6.47
C PRO A 195 4.08 8.28 -7.57
N ASN A 196 4.68 7.65 -8.59
CA ASN A 196 5.33 8.26 -9.76
C ASN A 196 5.66 9.76 -9.59
N LEU A 197 6.62 10.06 -8.69
CA LEU A 197 7.08 11.43 -8.45
C LEU A 197 7.77 12.04 -9.70
N GLU A 198 8.07 11.20 -10.71
CA GLU A 198 8.53 11.64 -12.03
C GLU A 198 7.50 12.52 -12.78
N ASN A 199 6.19 12.40 -12.48
CA ASN A 199 5.18 13.31 -13.05
C ASN A 199 5.03 14.63 -12.28
N LEU A 200 5.68 14.79 -11.12
CA LEU A 200 5.73 16.04 -10.35
C LEU A 200 7.11 16.73 -10.38
N GLY A 201 8.09 16.19 -11.11
CA GLY A 201 9.35 16.89 -11.40
C GLY A 201 10.32 17.02 -10.21
N PHE A 202 10.19 16.20 -9.17
CA PHE A 202 11.14 16.21 -8.05
C PHE A 202 12.07 15.01 -8.11
N SER A 203 13.32 15.27 -8.50
CA SER A 203 14.43 14.34 -8.38
C SER A 203 14.87 14.25 -6.92
N TYR A 204 15.06 13.04 -6.39
CA TYR A 204 15.64 12.79 -5.06
C TYR A 204 17.01 13.46 -4.88
N THR A 205 17.72 13.79 -5.96
CA THR A 205 18.97 14.56 -5.91
C THR A 205 18.79 16.00 -5.40
N CYS A 206 17.57 16.56 -5.50
CA CYS A 206 17.29 17.94 -5.10
C CYS A 206 17.19 18.09 -3.58
N ILE A 207 16.84 17.01 -2.86
CA ILE A 207 16.68 17.04 -1.40
C ILE A 207 18.06 17.05 -0.72
N ASP A 208 19.00 16.23 -1.20
CA ASP A 208 20.39 16.23 -0.69
C ASP A 208 21.09 17.58 -0.93
N GLU A 209 20.83 18.27 -2.06
CA GLU A 209 21.34 19.62 -2.31
C GLU A 209 20.71 20.69 -1.40
N LEU A 210 19.47 20.49 -0.93
CA LEU A 210 18.80 21.40 0.02
C LEU A 210 19.21 21.15 1.47
N LEU A 211 19.65 19.93 1.81
CA LEU A 211 20.07 19.54 3.15
C LEU A 211 21.59 19.72 3.38
N ASN A 212 22.42 19.76 2.35
CA ASN A 212 23.87 19.99 2.44
C ASN A 212 24.32 21.44 2.23
N VAL A 213 23.59 22.43 2.78
CA VAL A 213 24.19 23.77 2.91
C VAL A 213 25.18 23.74 4.06
N ASP A 214 26.40 23.29 3.76
CA ASP A 214 27.56 23.47 4.61
C ASP A 214 27.65 24.95 4.99
N TYR A 215 27.48 25.20 6.29
CA TYR A 215 27.63 26.52 6.88
C TYR A 215 29.12 26.90 6.84
N ASP A 216 29.56 27.52 5.74
CA ASP A 216 30.88 28.15 5.68
C ASP A 216 30.90 29.32 6.68
N SER A 217 31.51 29.06 7.83
CA SER A 217 31.53 29.97 8.98
C SER A 217 32.49 31.15 8.80
N SER A 218 32.93 31.48 7.58
CA SER A 218 34.05 32.39 7.36
C SER A 218 33.73 33.80 6.85
N ASN A 219 32.46 34.15 6.59
CA ASN A 219 32.10 35.52 6.19
C ASN A 219 31.31 36.27 7.28
N VAL A 220 32.01 36.71 8.33
CA VAL A 220 31.55 37.80 9.18
C VAL A 220 32.02 39.11 8.56
N GLU A 221 31.21 39.69 7.67
CA GLU A 221 31.40 41.08 7.25
C GLU A 221 30.61 41.97 8.21
N THR A 222 31.35 42.67 9.07
CA THR A 222 30.85 43.59 10.10
C THR A 222 30.06 44.75 9.48
N LEU A 223 28.76 44.85 9.80
CA LEU A 223 27.98 46.08 9.61
C LEU A 223 28.37 47.12 10.67
N PRO A 224 28.39 48.43 10.35
CA PRO A 224 28.76 49.46 11.31
C PRO A 224 27.61 49.76 12.27
N ASP A 225 27.97 50.01 13.53
CA ASP A 225 27.06 50.38 14.61
C ASP A 225 26.23 51.63 14.26
N PRO A 226 24.91 51.60 14.41
CA PRO A 226 24.04 52.73 14.15
C PRO A 226 23.88 53.57 15.43
N ASP A 227 24.97 54.10 15.97
CA ASP A 227 24.94 55.16 16.99
C ASP A 227 26.35 55.78 17.14
N LEU A 228 26.73 56.65 16.20
CA LEU A 228 27.75 57.71 16.34
C LEU A 228 27.62 58.76 15.23
#